data_AF-A0A7V2KRD1-F1
#
_entry.id   AF-A0A7V2KRD1-F1
#
_cell.length_a   1.000
_cell.length_b   1.000
_cell.length_c   1.000
_cell.angle_alpha   90.00
_cell.angle_beta   90.00
_cell.angle_gamma   90.00
#
_symmetry.space_group_name_H-M   'P 1'
#
loop_
_entity.id
_entity.type
_entity.pdbx_description
1 polymer ?
#
loop_
_entity_poly.entity_id
_entity_poly.type
_entity_poly.pdbx_seq_one_letter_code
_entity_poly.pdbx_strand_id
1 'polypeptide(L)' 'MAGRFHYGGQAVMEGVMMRGQKTIATAVRRPNGEVTVQNKPLSSLYTGWVRKAP' A
#
# COMPACT_ATOMS: atom_id res chain seq x y z
N MET A 1 -12.64 -18.24 -8.22
CA MET A 1 -12.32 -17.85 -6.83
C MET A 1 -11.21 -16.81 -6.85
N ALA A 2 -11.35 -15.72 -6.10
CA ALA A 2 -10.24 -14.77 -5.96
C ALA A 2 -9.12 -15.47 -5.19
N GLY A 3 -7.99 -15.74 -5.85
CA GLY A 3 -6.81 -16.32 -5.21
C GLY A 3 -6.37 -15.48 -4.01
N ARG A 4 -5.76 -16.12 -3.01
CA ARG A 4 -5.30 -15.49 -1.77
C ARG A 4 -4.45 -14.25 -2.11
N PHE A 5 -4.90 -13.08 -1.67
CA PHE A 5 -4.15 -11.84 -1.85
C PHE A 5 -3.11 -11.73 -0.73
N HIS A 6 -1.86 -11.58 -1.11
CA HIS A 6 -0.76 -11.37 -0.15
C HIS A 6 -0.58 -9.87 0.06
N TYR A 7 -0.61 -9.45 1.33
CA TYR A 7 -0.22 -8.11 1.72
C TYR A 7 1.29 -8.05 1.80
N GLY A 8 1.85 -7.00 1.20
CA GLY A 8 3.29 -6.77 1.16
C GLY A 8 3.57 -5.28 1.12
N GLY A 9 4.81 -4.92 1.39
CA GLY A 9 5.18 -3.54 1.59
C GLY A 9 6.64 -3.27 1.30
N GLN A 10 7.01 -2.02 1.52
CA GLN A 10 8.37 -1.52 1.39
C GLN A 10 8.71 -0.69 2.62
N ALA A 11 9.96 -0.78 3.08
CA ALA A 11 10.50 0.15 4.06
C ALA A 11 10.62 1.56 3.44
N VAL A 12 10.19 2.58 4.16
CA VAL A 12 10.31 3.99 3.77
C VAL A 12 11.01 4.76 4.89
N MET A 13 11.37 6.03 4.64
CA MET A 13 12.04 6.86 5.66
C MET A 13 11.19 6.94 6.93
N GLU A 14 11.76 6.49 8.04
CA GLU A 14 11.12 6.47 9.36
C GLU A 14 9.75 5.79 9.39
N GLY A 15 9.56 4.76 8.55
CA GLY A 15 8.25 4.13 8.40
C GLY A 15 8.16 2.93 7.47
N VAL A 16 6.92 2.56 7.16
CA VAL A 16 6.59 1.45 6.27
C VAL A 16 5.45 1.83 5.33
N MET A 17 5.53 1.35 4.09
CA MET A 17 4.45 1.39 3.13
C MET A 17 3.91 -0.03 2.94
N MET A 18 2.59 -0.20 3.01
CA MET A 18 1.89 -1.46 2.78
C MET A 18 0.93 -1.33 1.60
N ARG A 19 1.04 -2.23 0.63
CA ARG A 19 0.17 -2.30 -0.55
C ARG A 19 -0.92 -3.36 -0.35
N GLY A 20 -2.16 -2.90 -0.36
CA GLY A 20 -3.35 -3.74 -0.45
C GLY A 20 -3.83 -3.91 -1.89
N GLN A 21 -4.96 -4.60 -2.05
CA GLN A 21 -5.52 -4.88 -3.38
C GLN A 21 -6.02 -3.62 -4.11
N LYS A 22 -6.49 -2.62 -3.35
CA LYS A 22 -7.12 -1.39 -3.89
C LYS A 22 -6.49 -0.10 -3.38
N THR A 23 -5.70 -0.18 -2.34
CA THR A 23 -5.18 0.97 -1.60
C THR A 23 -3.75 0.71 -1.17
N ILE A 24 -2.99 1.77 -1.02
CA ILE A 24 -1.68 1.80 -0.39
C ILE A 24 -1.78 2.62 0.89
N ALA A 25 -1.16 2.14 1.96
CA ALA A 25 -1.11 2.81 3.25
C ALA A 25 0.36 3.02 3.63
N THR A 26 0.73 4.24 3.97
CA THR A 26 2.08 4.59 4.41
C THR A 26 2.01 5.12 5.83
N ALA A 27 2.70 4.45 6.75
CA ALA A 27 2.85 4.87 8.13
C ALA A 27 4.26 5.44 8.34
N VAL A 28 4.36 6.67 8.86
CA VAL A 28 5.65 7.34 9.15
C VAL A 28 5.64 7.92 10.56
N ARG A 29 6.79 7.86 11.23
CA ARG A 29 7.03 8.56 12.50
C ARG A 29 7.35 10.03 12.21
N ARG A 30 6.63 10.94 12.87
CA ARG A 30 6.89 12.38 12.85
C ARG A 30 7.93 12.77 13.91
N PRO A 31 8.58 13.95 13.79
CA PRO A 31 9.53 14.43 14.79
C PRO A 31 8.94 14.57 16.20
N ASN A 32 7.63 14.80 16.32
CA ASN A 32 6.91 14.86 17.61
C ASN A 32 6.67 13.46 18.24
N GLY A 33 7.16 12.39 17.63
CA GLY A 33 7.04 11.02 18.12
C GLY A 33 5.75 10.31 17.71
N GLU A 34 4.78 11.00 17.09
CA GLU A 34 3.54 10.40 16.62
C GLU A 34 3.75 9.59 15.33
N VAL A 35 2.90 8.59 15.13
CA VAL A 35 2.83 7.86 13.86
C VAL A 35 1.62 8.36 13.08
N THR A 36 1.86 8.82 11.85
CA THR A 36 0.79 9.17 10.92
C THR A 36 0.67 8.16 9.81
N VAL A 37 -0.56 7.81 9.48
CA VAL A 37 -0.89 6.94 8.36
C VAL A 37 -1.56 7.74 7.27
N GLN A 38 -1.06 7.61 6.05
CA GLN A 38 -1.70 8.15 4.85
C GLN A 38 -2.17 7.00 3.97
N ASN A 39 -3.45 7.03 3.61
CA ASN A 39 -4.06 6.06 2.71
C ASN A 39 -4.31 6.71 1.35
N LYS A 40 -3.92 6.03 0.27
CA LYS A 40 -4.21 6.46 -1.10
C LYS A 40 -4.85 5.32 -1.90
N PRO A 41 -5.86 5.58 -2.74
CA PRO A 41 -6.36 4.60 -3.67
C PRO A 41 -5.28 4.28 -4.72
N LEU A 42 -5.18 3.02 -5.10
CA LEU A 42 -4.38 2.61 -6.24
C LEU A 42 -5.15 2.94 -7.52
N SER A 43 -4.44 3.39 -8.55
CA SER A 43 -5.08 3.72 -9.82
C SER A 43 -5.80 2.50 -10.43
N SER A 44 -6.77 2.76 -11.30
CA SER A 44 -7.52 1.72 -12.02
C SER A 44 -6.61 0.77 -12.82
N LEU A 45 -5.43 1.24 -13.25
CA LEU A 45 -4.41 0.41 -13.90
C LEU A 45 -3.87 -0.70 -12.98
N TYR A 46 -3.67 -0.38 -11.69
CA TYR A 46 -3.14 -1.32 -10.70
C TYR A 46 -4.21 -2.19 -10.02
N THR A 47 -5.48 -1.83 -10.17
CA THR A 47 -6.62 -2.53 -9.54
C THR A 47 -7.50 -3.29 -10.54
N GLY A 48 -7.42 -2.94 -11.82
CA GLY A 48 -8.19 -3.52 -12.92
C GLY A 48 -7.58 -4.79 -13.54
N TRP A 49 -8.06 -5.15 -14.74
CA TRP A 49 -7.69 -6.38 -15.44
C TRP A 49 -6.22 -6.40 -15.88
N VAL A 50 -5.66 -5.22 -16.17
CA VAL A 50 -4.26 -5.03 -16.60
C VAL A 50 -3.27 -5.58 -15.56
N ARG A 51 -3.62 -5.59 -14.26
CA ARG A 51 -2.77 -6.18 -13.21
C ARG A 51 -2.47 -7.68 -13.39
N LYS A 52 -3.24 -8.37 -14.25
CA LYS A 52 -3.11 -9.80 -14.53
C LYS A 52 -2.41 -10.07 -15.87
N ALA A 53 -2.13 -9.04 -16.66
CA ALA A 53 -1.32 -9.20 -17.85
C ALA A 53 0.13 -9.52 -17.44
N PRO A 54 0.79 -10.48 -18.10
CA PRO A 54 2.17 -10.85 -17.81
C PRO A 54 3.16 -9.71 -18.06
#